data_AF-A0A3A5W0A7-F1
#
_entry.id   AF-A0A3A5W0A7-F1
#
_cell.length_a   1.000
_cell.length_b   1.000
_cell.length_c   1.000
_cell.angle_alpha   90.00
_cell.angle_beta   90.00
_cell.angle_gamma   90.00
#
_symmetry.space_group_name_H-M   'P 1'
#
loop_
_entity.id
_entity.type
_entity.pdbx_description
1 polymer ?
#
loop_
_entity_poly.entity_id
_entity_poly.type
_entity_poly.pdbx_seq_one_letter_code
_entity_poly.pdbx_strand_id
1 'polypeptide(L)'
;MGKDPLKVYATLASCPNCGCFERSGTVRCSECGTFHSGIHMEERFVPANAEPVRREPIDPAAYSLSTEQALPDEIFEETEDLVNWDGGSSDFTMEEIEERPLARVDPDDLVLPSPEDLTRIED
;
A
#
# COMPACT_ATOMS: atom_id res chain seq x y z
N MET A 1 4.40 47.58 -21.11
CA MET A 1 3.30 46.79 -20.52
C MET A 1 3.86 45.42 -20.15
N GLY A 2 4.31 45.23 -18.92
CA GLY A 2 4.87 43.96 -18.46
C GLY A 2 3.79 42.89 -18.43
N LYS A 3 4.13 41.65 -18.85
CA LYS A 3 3.21 40.51 -18.71
C LYS A 3 2.86 40.35 -17.24
N ASP A 4 1.57 40.16 -16.95
CA ASP A 4 1.09 39.86 -15.60
C ASP A 4 1.78 38.57 -15.09
N PRO A 5 2.59 38.64 -14.02
CA PRO A 5 3.31 37.49 -13.49
C PRO A 5 2.36 36.41 -12.94
N LEU A 6 1.12 36.75 -12.60
CA LEU A 6 0.16 35.80 -12.02
C LEU A 6 -0.45 34.84 -13.04
N LYS A 7 -0.31 35.10 -14.34
CA LYS A 7 -0.77 34.16 -15.39
C LYS A 7 -0.11 32.79 -15.34
N VAL A 8 1.04 32.67 -14.69
CA VAL A 8 1.73 31.38 -14.50
C VAL A 8 0.89 30.40 -13.67
N TYR A 9 0.03 30.92 -12.78
CA TYR A 9 -0.82 30.10 -11.90
C TYR A 9 -2.19 29.74 -12.48
N ALA A 10 -2.53 30.23 -13.68
CA ALA A 10 -3.84 30.00 -14.28
C ALA A 10 -4.14 28.52 -14.59
N THR A 11 -3.11 27.68 -14.66
CA THR A 11 -3.21 26.24 -14.94
C THR A 11 -2.96 25.36 -13.71
N LEU A 12 -2.92 25.97 -12.51
CA LEU A 12 -2.73 25.27 -11.25
C LEU A 12 -4.06 25.14 -10.51
N ALA A 13 -4.23 24.03 -9.79
CA ALA A 13 -5.35 23.74 -8.91
C ALA A 13 -4.81 23.40 -7.52
N SER A 14 -5.55 23.78 -6.48
CA SER A 14 -5.21 23.47 -5.09
C SER A 14 -5.88 22.17 -4.66
N CYS A 15 -5.13 21.27 -4.03
CA CYS A 15 -5.69 20.09 -3.38
C CYS A 15 -6.57 20.50 -2.18
N PRO A 16 -7.82 20.02 -2.06
CA PRO A 16 -8.70 20.33 -0.92
C PRO A 16 -8.24 19.67 0.39
N ASN A 17 -7.41 18.63 0.34
CA ASN A 17 -6.99 17.88 1.53
C ASN A 17 -5.69 18.45 2.16
N CYS A 18 -4.69 18.76 1.34
CA CYS A 18 -3.38 19.24 1.82
C CYS A 18 -3.01 20.66 1.37
N GLY A 19 -3.78 21.30 0.48
CA GLY A 19 -3.47 22.64 -0.02
C GLY A 19 -2.31 22.73 -1.01
N CYS A 20 -1.74 21.60 -1.45
CA CYS A 20 -0.68 21.58 -2.46
C CYS A 20 -1.21 22.09 -3.83
N PHE A 21 -0.40 22.88 -4.53
CA PHE A 21 -0.69 23.36 -5.88
C PHE A 21 -0.13 22.40 -6.91
N GLU A 22 -1.00 21.91 -7.79
CA GLU A 22 -0.62 21.00 -8.86
C GLU A 22 -1.28 21.40 -10.18
N ARG A 23 -0.84 20.82 -11.30
CA ARG A 23 -1.42 21.13 -12.60
C ARG A 23 -2.90 20.71 -12.63
N SER A 24 -3.76 21.58 -13.14
CA SER A 24 -5.17 21.26 -13.34
C SER A 24 -5.31 20.01 -14.20
N GLY A 25 -6.01 19.00 -13.69
CA GLY A 25 -6.19 17.70 -14.36
C GLY A 25 -5.27 16.58 -13.85
N THR A 26 -4.44 16.82 -12.82
CA THR A 26 -3.76 15.72 -12.12
C THR A 26 -4.78 14.83 -11.41
N VAL A 27 -4.61 13.52 -11.59
CA VAL A 27 -5.54 12.52 -11.06
C VAL A 27 -5.34 12.29 -9.57
N ARG A 28 -4.10 12.42 -9.10
CA ARG A 28 -3.68 12.24 -7.71
C ARG A 28 -2.85 13.43 -7.28
N CYS A 29 -2.97 13.81 -6.02
CA CYS A 29 -2.07 14.78 -5.39
C CYS A 29 -0.69 14.16 -5.14
N SER A 30 0.39 14.82 -5.54
CA SER A 30 1.77 14.35 -5.31
C SER A 30 2.16 14.24 -3.84
N GLU A 31 1.57 15.06 -2.96
CA GLU A 31 1.91 15.11 -1.54
C GLU A 31 1.07 14.13 -0.71
N CYS A 32 -0.25 14.27 -0.75
CA CYS A 32 -1.16 13.50 0.11
C CYS A 32 -1.77 12.26 -0.55
N GLY A 33 -1.43 11.98 -1.82
CA GLY A 33 -1.92 10.81 -2.55
C GLY A 33 -3.43 10.78 -2.79
N THR A 34 -4.16 11.84 -2.44
CA THR A 34 -5.61 11.90 -2.61
C THR A 34 -5.98 11.94 -4.08
N PHE A 35 -6.95 11.12 -4.49
CA PHE A 35 -7.48 11.12 -5.85
C PHE A 35 -8.48 12.26 -6.05
N HIS A 36 -8.28 13.03 -7.11
CA HIS A 36 -9.18 14.12 -7.52
C HIS A 36 -10.02 13.75 -8.75
N SER A 37 -9.78 12.57 -9.33
CA SER A 37 -10.61 12.02 -10.40
C SER A 37 -11.29 10.75 -9.93
N GLY A 38 -12.58 10.60 -10.27
CA GLY A 38 -13.35 9.36 -10.04
C GLY A 38 -13.06 8.27 -11.06
N ILE A 39 -12.14 8.50 -12.00
CA ILE A 39 -11.88 7.60 -13.15
C ILE A 39 -11.32 6.25 -12.68
N HIS A 40 -10.61 6.23 -11.54
CA HIS A 40 -10.08 5.01 -10.93
C HIS A 40 -10.99 4.44 -9.83
N MET A 41 -12.09 5.12 -9.51
CA MET A 41 -13.10 4.62 -8.59
C MET A 41 -14.20 3.98 -9.44
N GLU A 42 -13.93 2.78 -9.96
CA GLU A 42 -14.99 1.98 -10.57
C GLU A 42 -16.00 1.60 -9.48
N GLU A 43 -17.19 2.16 -9.56
CA GLU A 43 -18.32 1.72 -8.75
C GLU A 43 -18.70 0.30 -9.18
N ARG A 44 -18.21 -0.69 -8.44
CA ARG A 44 -18.59 -2.09 -8.64
C ARG A 44 -20.07 -2.24 -8.34
N PHE A 45 -20.86 -2.41 -9.39
CA PHE A 45 -22.27 -2.74 -9.26
C PHE A 45 -22.41 -4.20 -8.83
N VAL A 46 -22.98 -4.45 -7.66
CA VAL A 46 -23.38 -5.80 -7.27
C VAL A 46 -24.49 -6.24 -8.23
N PRO A 47 -24.34 -7.34 -8.98
CA PRO A 47 -25.39 -7.78 -9.88
C PRO A 47 -26.69 -7.96 -9.08
N ALA A 48 -27.81 -7.49 -9.63
CA ALA A 48 -29.10 -7.44 -8.91
C ALA A 48 -29.60 -8.81 -8.41
N ASN A 49 -29.06 -9.90 -8.95
CA ASN A 49 -29.38 -11.28 -8.60
C ASN A 49 -28.25 -12.00 -7.84
N ALA A 50 -27.32 -11.26 -7.21
CA ALA A 50 -26.35 -11.89 -6.33
C ALA A 50 -27.09 -12.54 -5.16
N GLU A 51 -27.09 -13.87 -5.09
CA GLU A 51 -27.57 -14.56 -3.90
C GLU A 51 -26.70 -14.15 -2.71
N PRO A 52 -27.31 -13.81 -1.56
CA PRO A 52 -26.53 -13.51 -0.37
C PRO A 52 -25.73 -14.77 0.00
N VAL A 53 -24.41 -14.65 0.04
CA VAL A 53 -23.53 -15.72 0.51
C VAL A 53 -23.94 -16.04 1.95
N ARG A 54 -24.58 -17.19 2.14
CA ARG A 54 -24.96 -17.69 3.45
C ARG A 54 -23.69 -18.22 4.10
N ARG A 55 -23.04 -17.37 4.89
CA ARG A 55 -21.98 -17.82 5.78
C ARG A 55 -22.61 -18.61 6.91
N GLU A 56 -22.06 -19.78 7.20
CA GLU A 56 -22.43 -20.50 8.41
C GLU A 56 -22.10 -19.65 9.64
N PRO A 57 -22.92 -19.73 10.71
CA PRO A 57 -22.64 -19.01 11.94
C PRO A 57 -21.32 -19.53 12.53
N ILE A 58 -20.31 -18.67 12.52
CA ILE A 58 -19.00 -18.95 13.11
C ILE A 58 -19.12 -18.79 14.63
N ASP A 59 -18.69 -19.79 15.40
CA ASP A 59 -18.56 -19.69 16.85
C ASP A 59 -17.37 -18.78 17.20
N PRO A 60 -17.58 -17.61 17.86
CA PRO A 60 -16.49 -16.73 18.27
C PRO A 60 -15.49 -17.40 19.21
N ALA A 61 -15.92 -18.41 19.96
CA ALA A 61 -15.05 -19.14 20.86
C ALA A 61 -14.01 -19.97 20.09
N ALA A 62 -14.25 -20.37 18.84
CA ALA A 62 -13.28 -21.09 18.02
C ALA A 62 -11.98 -20.29 17.75
N TYR A 63 -12.00 -18.97 17.97
CA TYR A 63 -10.84 -18.07 17.87
C TYR A 63 -10.32 -17.62 19.24
N SER A 64 -10.78 -18.25 20.32
CA SER A 64 -10.30 -17.95 21.66
C SER A 64 -8.91 -18.56 21.87
N LEU A 65 -8.03 -17.88 22.60
CA LEU A 65 -6.73 -18.42 23.02
C LEU A 65 -6.86 -19.41 24.19
N SER A 66 -8.07 -19.87 24.50
CA SER A 66 -8.31 -20.81 25.58
C SER A 66 -7.81 -22.20 25.20
N THR A 67 -7.04 -22.83 26.08
CA THR A 67 -6.45 -24.16 25.87
C THR A 67 -7.49 -25.30 25.93
N GLU A 68 -8.76 -24.99 26.24
CA GLU A 68 -9.82 -25.99 26.43
C GLU A 68 -10.58 -26.35 25.14
N GLN A 69 -10.28 -25.71 24.01
CA GLN A 69 -11.00 -25.95 22.75
C GLN A 69 -10.24 -26.85 21.78
N ALA A 70 -10.95 -27.88 21.30
CA ALA A 70 -10.52 -28.66 20.14
C ALA A 70 -10.66 -27.80 18.88
N LEU A 71 -9.63 -27.81 18.04
CA LEU A 71 -9.66 -27.18 16.72
C LEU A 71 -10.78 -27.82 15.87
N PRO A 72 -11.61 -27.02 15.17
CA PRO A 72 -12.59 -27.56 14.25
C PRO A 72 -11.90 -28.27 13.08
N ASP A 73 -12.50 -29.37 12.61
CA ASP A 73 -12.06 -30.07 11.40
C ASP A 73 -12.47 -29.24 10.18
N GLU A 74 -11.53 -28.49 9.61
CA GLU A 74 -11.76 -27.73 8.37
C GLU A 74 -11.75 -28.66 7.15
N ILE A 75 -12.86 -28.68 6.40
CA ILE A 75 -12.96 -29.37 5.11
C ILE A 75 -12.71 -28.32 4.03
N PHE A 76 -11.57 -28.41 3.36
CA PHE A 76 -11.25 -27.56 2.23
C PHE A 76 -12.03 -28.03 1.00
N GLU A 77 -13.00 -27.24 0.55
CA GLU A 77 -13.56 -27.38 -0.79
C GLU A 77 -12.54 -26.84 -1.79
N GLU A 78 -11.74 -27.74 -2.39
CA GLU A 78 -10.88 -27.41 -3.51
C GLU A 78 -11.76 -27.08 -4.72
N THR A 79 -11.98 -25.79 -4.97
CA THR A 79 -12.64 -25.33 -6.20
C THR A 79 -11.64 -25.43 -7.36
N GLU A 80 -12.00 -26.12 -8.43
CA GLU A 80 -11.17 -26.24 -9.65
C GLU A 80 -10.91 -24.90 -10.37
N ASP A 81 -11.58 -23.82 -9.95
CA ASP A 81 -11.42 -22.44 -10.46
C ASP A 81 -10.18 -21.73 -9.90
N LEU A 82 -9.03 -22.39 -9.88
CA LEU A 82 -7.76 -21.68 -9.71
C LEU A 82 -7.49 -20.84 -10.97
N VAL A 83 -7.87 -19.57 -10.93
CA VAL A 83 -7.40 -18.59 -11.91
C VAL A 83 -5.88 -18.49 -11.75
N ASN A 84 -5.14 -18.98 -12.75
CA ASN A 84 -3.70 -18.79 -12.82
C ASN A 84 -3.41 -17.29 -12.72
N TRP A 85 -2.87 -16.86 -11.58
CA TRP A 85 -2.45 -15.49 -11.35
C TRP A 85 -1.18 -15.24 -12.17
N ASP A 86 -1.34 -14.66 -13.35
CA ASP A 86 -0.24 -14.18 -14.21
C ASP A 86 0.07 -12.67 -13.96
N GLY A 87 -0.51 -12.11 -12.90
CA GLY A 87 -0.43 -10.69 -12.53
C GLY A 87 0.75 -10.36 -11.62
N GLY A 88 1.95 -10.87 -11.92
CA GLY A 88 3.18 -10.57 -11.18
C GLY A 88 4.07 -9.58 -11.92
N SER A 89 3.56 -8.43 -12.37
CA SER A 89 4.34 -7.49 -13.21
C SER A 89 5.30 -6.58 -12.44
N SER A 90 5.59 -6.86 -11.17
CA SER A 90 6.60 -6.12 -10.42
C SER A 90 7.89 -6.92 -10.44
N ASP A 91 8.70 -6.62 -11.45
CA ASP A 91 10.09 -7.01 -11.48
C ASP A 91 10.84 -6.19 -10.43
N PHE A 92 11.19 -6.83 -9.30
CA PHE A 92 12.07 -6.25 -8.28
C PHE A 92 13.54 -6.54 -8.57
N THR A 93 13.91 -6.85 -9.82
CA THR A 93 15.31 -6.86 -10.20
C THR A 93 15.80 -5.42 -10.31
N MET A 94 16.58 -4.98 -9.33
CA MET A 94 17.41 -3.79 -9.49
C MET A 94 18.47 -4.12 -10.53
N GLU A 95 18.41 -3.52 -11.71
CA GLU A 95 19.41 -3.68 -12.78
C GLU A 95 20.77 -3.03 -12.41
N GLU A 96 20.87 -2.34 -11.27
CA GLU A 96 22.12 -1.81 -10.70
C GLU A 96 22.68 -2.72 -9.59
N ILE A 97 23.00 -3.99 -9.92
CA ILE A 97 23.77 -4.88 -9.02
C ILE A 97 25.27 -4.62 -9.20
N GLU A 98 25.74 -3.41 -8.88
CA GLU A 98 27.15 -3.26 -8.46
C GLU A 98 27.30 -3.38 -6.93
N GLU A 99 26.20 -3.35 -6.20
CA GLU A 99 26.21 -3.48 -4.74
C GLU A 99 25.82 -4.92 -4.33
N ARG A 100 26.75 -5.61 -3.66
CA ARG A 100 26.50 -6.95 -3.13
C ARG A 100 25.40 -6.85 -2.07
N PRO A 101 24.43 -7.79 -2.04
CA PRO A 101 23.42 -7.78 -0.99
C PRO A 101 24.10 -7.78 0.37
N LEU A 102 23.71 -6.85 1.26
CA LEU A 102 24.31 -6.66 2.59
C LEU A 102 24.37 -7.95 3.43
N ALA A 103 23.49 -8.92 3.15
CA ALA A 103 23.48 -10.24 3.76
C ALA A 103 24.70 -11.12 3.40
N ARG A 104 25.50 -10.75 2.40
CA ARG A 104 26.72 -11.47 1.96
C ARG A 104 28.00 -10.65 2.14
N VAL A 105 27.92 -9.52 2.83
CA VAL A 105 29.08 -8.69 3.15
C VAL A 105 29.61 -9.13 4.51
N ASP A 106 30.90 -9.41 4.60
CA ASP A 106 31.53 -9.76 5.87
C ASP A 106 31.40 -8.57 6.84
N PRO A 107 31.10 -8.82 8.13
CA PRO A 107 30.83 -7.75 9.09
C PRO A 107 32.01 -6.80 9.30
N ASP A 108 33.23 -7.24 8.98
CA ASP A 108 34.46 -6.45 9.08
C ASP A 108 34.65 -5.47 7.90
N ASP A 109 33.96 -5.69 6.78
CA ASP A 109 33.99 -4.82 5.60
C ASP A 109 32.92 -3.71 5.67
N LEU A 110 32.02 -3.76 6.67
CA LEU A 110 30.97 -2.78 6.87
C LEU A 110 31.48 -1.56 7.65
N VAL A 111 31.68 -0.44 6.96
CA VAL A 111 31.96 0.86 7.60
C VAL A 111 30.67 1.43 8.18
N LEU A 112 30.26 0.93 9.34
CA LEU A 112 29.11 1.45 10.08
C LEU A 112 29.53 2.67 10.92
N PRO A 113 28.71 3.75 10.97
CA PRO A 113 28.93 4.82 11.93
C PRO A 113 28.83 4.29 13.35
N SER A 114 29.62 4.86 14.26
CA SER A 114 29.53 4.51 15.68
C SER A 114 28.12 4.84 16.19
N PRO A 115 27.46 3.93 16.95
CA PRO A 115 26.17 4.22 17.53
C PRO A 115 26.25 5.45 18.42
N GLU A 116 25.24 6.31 18.33
CA GLU A 116 25.13 7.46 19.22
C GLU A 116 24.87 7.01 20.66
N ASP A 117 25.66 7.55 21.60
CA ASP A 117 25.51 7.27 23.01
C ASP A 117 24.47 8.24 23.61
N LEU A 118 23.24 7.77 23.71
CA LEU A 118 22.11 8.53 24.25
C LEU A 118 22.12 8.64 25.78
N THR A 119 23.12 8.07 26.47
CA THR A 119 23.20 8.13 27.95
C THR A 119 23.64 9.50 28.49
N ARG A 120 23.99 10.45 27.60
CA ARG A 120 24.47 11.80 27.96
C ARG A 120 23.57 12.93 27.47
N ILE A 121 22.34 12.63 27.06
CA ILE A 121 21.35 13.66 26.81
C ILE A 121 20.79 14.08 28.17
N GLU A 122 21.44 15.07 28.78
CA GLU A 122 20.83 15.87 29.86
C GLU A 122 19.77 16.79 29.23
N ASP A 123 18.63 16.92 29.91
CA ASP A 123 17.41 17.64 29.47
C ASP A 123 17.64 19.08 28.97
#